data_AF-A0A1H3W188-F1
#
_entry.id   AF-A0A1H3W188-F1
#
_cell.length_a   1.000
_cell.length_b   1.000
_cell.length_c   1.000
_cell.angle_alpha   90.00
_cell.angle_beta   90.00
_cell.angle_gamma   90.00
#
_symmetry.space_group_name_H-M   'P 1'
#
loop_
_entity.id
_entity.type
_entity.pdbx_description
1 polymer ?
#
loop_
_entity_poly.entity_id
_entity_poly.type
_entity_poly.pdbx_seq_one_letter_code
_entity_poly.pdbx_strand_id
1 'polypeptide(L)'
;MTLIKTKYRNLNFAVLLLVLLYITEGYFKVVLYSTGETPGLLQISKGILLLGLGLYLVLNQPRSLAFIGLLSVSFFIGQLALSRSVSKDALIAFAKLLYPILLLLFFNSYHLSKNHKDKLFLVFEFIMLCNALVVFCGLLFDIKIFNTYLGSRFGFNGLFVSSATSSYVYALTLIYLLAKYKEDVFKNIPNLIIIGSMFCVGTKVSYLFLGCFLTVYFFKYTKINRKLIASSIIGLSVFAVYVFFFKFGIFNEIRQKDGLLSSLMSYRDELFLERTLPYIKEHWSTLNYMFGGVSDLTTKSQIEFIDVFYFFGLVGGGLYYYLFFKAFLGFKMEIHSAVLLSLLFIIVLLAGNFFSYPSIAIYLVILREYLKRNEQNQYT
;
A
#
# COMPACT_ATOMS: atom_id res chain seq x y z
N MET A 1 -5.63 32.49 25.70
CA MET A 1 -5.27 31.90 24.38
C MET A 1 -3.80 31.46 24.28
N THR A 2 -2.89 31.99 25.12
CA THR A 2 -1.44 31.66 25.14
C THR A 2 -1.08 30.39 25.93
N LEU A 3 -1.85 30.02 26.97
CA LEU A 3 -1.62 28.81 27.77
C LEU A 3 -2.01 27.49 27.07
N ILE A 4 -2.90 27.54 26.08
CA ILE A 4 -3.23 26.39 25.23
C ILE A 4 -2.10 26.11 24.22
N LYS A 5 -1.33 27.13 23.81
CA LYS A 5 -0.22 26.94 22.85
C LYS A 5 0.96 26.14 23.42
N THR A 6 1.18 26.13 24.73
CA THR A 6 2.35 25.48 25.33
C THR A 6 2.13 24.00 25.65
N LYS A 7 0.92 23.58 26.05
CA LYS A 7 0.65 22.19 26.44
C LYS A 7 0.52 21.23 25.25
N TYR A 8 0.07 21.71 24.09
CA TYR A 8 -0.05 20.91 22.85
C TYR A 8 1.25 20.86 22.02
N ARG A 9 2.30 21.60 22.40
CA ARG A 9 3.57 21.68 21.65
C ARG A 9 4.38 20.37 21.66
N ASN A 10 4.02 19.41 22.54
CA ASN A 10 4.67 18.10 22.65
C ASN A 10 3.89 16.96 21.98
N LEU A 11 2.69 17.21 21.44
CA LEU A 11 1.91 16.17 20.78
C LEU A 11 2.45 15.95 19.36
N ASN A 12 3.04 14.78 19.12
CA ASN A 12 3.53 14.42 17.79
C ASN A 12 2.35 13.95 16.92
N PHE A 13 1.79 14.87 16.14
CA PHE A 13 0.64 14.60 15.26
C PHE A 13 0.85 13.38 14.34
N ALA A 14 2.06 13.18 13.81
CA ALA A 14 2.37 12.04 12.95
C ALA A 14 2.27 10.69 13.70
N VAL A 15 2.72 10.65 14.96
CA VAL A 15 2.60 9.47 15.83
C VAL A 15 1.13 9.20 16.15
N LEU A 16 0.38 10.25 16.52
CA LEU A 16 -1.05 10.12 16.81
C LEU A 16 -1.79 9.55 15.60
N LEU A 17 -1.49 10.10 14.41
CA LEU A 17 -2.07 9.67 13.16
C LEU A 17 -1.77 8.19 12.85
N LEU A 18 -0.52 7.77 12.99
CA LEU A 18 -0.09 6.38 12.79
C LEU A 18 -0.84 5.44 13.73
N VAL A 19 -0.87 5.75 15.02
CA VAL A 19 -1.54 4.93 16.05
C VAL A 19 -3.04 4.87 15.78
N LEU A 20 -3.68 6.00 15.45
CA LEU A 20 -5.10 6.05 15.15
C LEU A 20 -5.45 5.18 13.93
N LEU A 21 -4.68 5.27 12.84
CA LEU A 21 -4.93 4.47 11.64
C LEU A 21 -4.73 2.97 11.89
N TYR A 22 -3.71 2.60 12.68
CA TYR A 22 -3.49 1.19 13.04
C TYR A 22 -4.59 0.62 13.96
N ILE A 23 -4.97 1.35 15.01
CA ILE A 23 -6.03 0.91 15.94
C ILE A 23 -7.37 0.82 15.21
N THR A 24 -7.69 1.80 14.36
CA THR A 24 -8.95 1.79 13.60
C THR A 24 -9.00 0.67 12.56
N GLU A 25 -7.87 0.26 11.98
CA GLU A 25 -7.77 -0.98 11.19
C GLU A 25 -8.05 -2.22 12.03
N GLY A 26 -7.38 -2.38 13.18
CA GLY A 26 -7.61 -3.51 14.07
C GLY A 26 -9.06 -3.61 14.53
N TYR A 27 -9.64 -2.48 14.94
CA TYR A 27 -11.06 -2.38 15.28
C TYR A 27 -11.97 -2.79 14.12
N PHE A 28 -11.72 -2.26 12.91
CA PHE A 28 -12.49 -2.63 11.73
C PHE A 28 -12.44 -4.14 11.47
N LYS A 29 -11.25 -4.75 11.61
CA LYS A 29 -11.11 -6.19 11.43
C LYS A 29 -11.93 -6.98 12.45
N VAL A 30 -11.90 -6.56 13.72
CA VAL A 30 -12.67 -7.21 14.79
C VAL A 30 -14.17 -7.12 14.54
N VAL A 31 -14.67 -5.94 14.18
CA VAL A 31 -16.09 -5.75 13.86
C VAL A 31 -16.50 -6.55 12.62
N LEU A 32 -15.70 -6.47 11.55
CA LEU A 32 -15.99 -7.21 10.31
C LEU A 32 -16.04 -8.73 10.57
N TYR A 33 -15.13 -9.25 11.39
CA TYR A 33 -15.12 -10.67 11.74
C TYR A 33 -16.31 -11.08 12.63
N SER A 34 -16.69 -10.23 13.59
CA SER A 34 -17.75 -10.55 14.56
C SER A 34 -19.18 -10.34 14.03
N THR A 35 -19.38 -9.36 13.17
CA THR A 35 -20.72 -8.95 12.70
C THR A 35 -20.94 -9.18 11.20
N GLY A 36 -19.86 -9.33 10.42
CA GLY A 36 -19.92 -9.30 8.95
C GLY A 36 -20.15 -7.89 8.37
N GLU A 37 -20.30 -6.86 9.20
CA GLU A 37 -20.61 -5.52 8.78
C GLU A 37 -19.36 -4.66 8.63
N THR A 38 -19.40 -3.68 7.72
CA THR A 38 -18.35 -2.67 7.58
C THR A 38 -18.66 -1.47 8.48
N PRO A 39 -17.92 -1.23 9.58
CA PRO A 39 -18.24 -0.13 10.48
C PRO A 39 -18.04 1.23 9.82
N GLY A 40 -19.10 2.05 9.83
CA GLY A 40 -19.09 3.40 9.28
C GLY A 40 -18.07 4.34 9.96
N LEU A 41 -17.74 4.08 11.24
CA LEU A 41 -16.77 4.86 12.01
C LEU A 41 -15.40 4.96 11.31
N LEU A 42 -14.95 3.92 10.62
CA LEU A 42 -13.67 3.94 9.89
C LEU A 42 -13.71 4.91 8.70
N GLN A 43 -14.82 4.92 7.96
CA GLN A 43 -14.98 5.81 6.82
C GLN A 43 -15.07 7.27 7.28
N ILE A 44 -15.80 7.51 8.37
CA ILE A 44 -15.96 8.83 8.98
C ILE A 44 -14.61 9.35 9.50
N SER A 45 -13.85 8.53 10.24
CA SER A 45 -12.56 8.97 10.81
C SER A 45 -11.54 9.32 9.72
N LYS A 46 -11.45 8.49 8.67
CA LYS A 46 -10.60 8.76 7.50
C LYS A 46 -11.08 9.97 6.69
N GLY A 47 -12.40 10.17 6.59
CA GLY A 47 -13.00 11.34 5.95
C GLY A 47 -12.69 12.65 6.69
N ILE A 48 -12.87 12.68 8.01
CA ILE A 48 -12.52 13.83 8.85
C ILE A 48 -11.05 14.18 8.72
N LEU A 49 -10.18 13.16 8.75
CA LEU A 49 -8.76 13.35 8.56
C LEU A 49 -8.44 13.90 7.18
N LEU A 50 -9.03 13.35 6.12
CA LEU A 50 -8.85 13.84 4.75
C LEU A 50 -9.25 15.32 4.62
N LEU A 51 -10.39 15.71 5.21
CA LEU A 51 -10.83 17.11 5.25
C LEU A 51 -9.85 17.99 6.02
N GLY A 52 -9.36 17.54 7.18
CA GLY A 52 -8.37 18.27 7.97
C GLY A 52 -7.05 18.48 7.22
N LEU A 53 -6.56 17.45 6.52
CA LEU A 53 -5.37 17.54 5.66
C LEU A 53 -5.60 18.53 4.50
N GLY A 54 -6.77 18.45 3.86
CA GLY A 54 -7.16 19.37 2.79
C GLY A 54 -7.21 20.82 3.26
N LEU A 55 -7.89 21.11 4.37
CA LEU A 55 -7.96 22.45 4.95
C LEU A 55 -6.57 23.00 5.31
N TYR A 56 -5.71 22.17 5.91
CA TYR A 56 -4.33 22.57 6.20
C TYR A 56 -3.58 22.96 4.92
N LEU A 57 -3.71 22.17 3.85
CA LEU A 57 -3.07 22.45 2.57
C LEU A 57 -3.63 23.70 1.88
N VAL A 58 -4.94 23.99 2.01
CA VAL A 58 -5.55 25.23 1.49
C VAL A 58 -4.90 26.44 2.15
N LEU A 59 -4.73 26.39 3.47
CA LEU A 59 -4.20 27.50 4.25
C LEU A 59 -2.69 27.71 4.05
N ASN A 60 -1.91 26.63 3.89
CA ASN A 60 -0.45 26.71 3.92
C ASN A 60 0.21 26.52 2.54
N GLN A 61 -0.40 25.76 1.62
CA GLN A 61 0.17 25.47 0.29
C GLN A 61 -0.93 25.41 -0.80
N PRO A 62 -1.70 26.49 -1.02
CA PRO A 62 -2.82 26.49 -1.96
C PRO A 62 -2.41 26.14 -3.40
N ARG A 63 -1.18 26.48 -3.82
CA ARG A 63 -0.64 26.13 -5.13
C ARG A 63 -0.52 24.62 -5.34
N SER A 64 -0.22 23.85 -4.29
CA SER A 64 -0.13 22.38 -4.38
C SER A 64 -1.49 21.75 -4.63
N LEU A 65 -2.57 22.39 -4.18
CA LEU A 65 -3.94 21.94 -4.38
C LEU A 65 -4.49 22.26 -5.76
N ALA A 66 -3.87 23.15 -6.53
CA ALA A 66 -4.30 23.41 -7.92
C ALA A 66 -4.31 22.11 -8.74
N PHE A 67 -3.29 21.28 -8.59
CA PHE A 67 -3.21 20.00 -9.28
C PHE A 67 -4.19 18.94 -8.75
N ILE A 68 -4.49 18.96 -7.44
CA ILE A 68 -5.57 18.14 -6.89
C ILE A 68 -6.93 18.61 -7.42
N GLY A 69 -7.13 19.92 -7.55
CA GLY A 69 -8.28 20.52 -8.20
C GLY A 69 -8.42 20.05 -9.65
N LEU A 70 -7.33 20.03 -10.41
CA LEU A 70 -7.32 19.49 -11.78
C LEU A 70 -7.69 18.00 -11.82
N LEU A 71 -7.20 17.18 -10.88
CA LEU A 71 -7.63 15.78 -10.76
C LEU A 71 -9.12 15.65 -10.45
N SER A 72 -9.64 16.47 -9.52
CA SER A 72 -11.06 16.50 -9.19
C SER A 72 -11.90 16.90 -10.40
N VAL A 73 -11.49 17.96 -11.12
CA VAL A 73 -12.15 18.41 -12.35
C VAL A 73 -12.14 17.30 -13.41
N SER A 74 -11.00 16.61 -13.60
CA SER A 74 -10.92 15.45 -14.49
C SER A 74 -11.95 14.39 -14.12
N PHE A 75 -12.00 13.99 -12.85
CA PHE A 75 -12.98 13.00 -12.38
C PHE A 75 -14.42 13.47 -12.63
N PHE A 76 -14.77 14.71 -12.30
CA PHE A 76 -16.14 15.22 -12.51
C PHE A 76 -16.51 15.35 -13.99
N ILE A 77 -15.58 15.76 -14.87
CA ILE A 77 -15.82 15.76 -16.32
C ILE A 77 -16.12 14.33 -16.80
N GLY A 78 -15.32 13.36 -16.37
CA GLY A 78 -15.53 11.95 -16.70
C GLY A 78 -16.88 11.43 -16.21
N GLN A 79 -17.28 11.79 -15.00
CA GLN A 79 -18.57 11.40 -14.44
C GLN A 79 -19.76 12.06 -15.15
N LEU A 80 -19.67 13.34 -15.51
CA LEU A 80 -20.72 14.06 -16.24
C LEU A 80 -20.89 13.56 -17.68
N ALA A 81 -19.85 12.97 -18.26
CA ALA A 81 -19.91 12.34 -19.58
C ALA A 81 -20.60 10.97 -19.58
N LEU A 82 -20.87 10.38 -18.41
CA LEU A 82 -21.68 9.17 -18.29
C LEU A 82 -23.18 9.51 -18.32
N SER A 83 -23.99 8.58 -18.83
CA SER A 83 -25.46 8.70 -18.82
C SER A 83 -26.08 8.56 -17.43
N ARG A 84 -25.34 7.98 -16.47
CA ARG A 84 -25.76 7.80 -15.08
C ARG A 84 -25.19 8.90 -14.19
N SER A 85 -25.93 9.26 -13.14
CA SER A 85 -25.48 10.21 -12.13
C SER A 85 -24.31 9.66 -11.29
N VAL A 86 -23.59 10.57 -10.64
CA VAL A 86 -22.45 10.25 -9.79
C VAL A 86 -22.92 9.42 -8.59
N SER A 87 -22.45 8.17 -8.49
CA SER A 87 -22.78 7.31 -7.36
C SER A 87 -21.99 7.69 -6.10
N LYS A 88 -22.60 7.49 -4.92
CA LYS A 88 -21.93 7.70 -3.62
C LYS A 88 -20.64 6.86 -3.52
N ASP A 89 -20.68 5.63 -4.04
CA ASP A 89 -19.53 4.73 -3.99
C ASP A 89 -18.38 5.20 -4.87
N ALA A 90 -18.68 5.74 -6.06
CA ALA A 90 -17.66 6.37 -6.91
C ALA A 90 -16.98 7.56 -6.21
N LEU A 91 -17.73 8.40 -5.50
CA LEU A 91 -17.18 9.51 -4.71
C LEU A 91 -16.29 9.03 -3.56
N ILE A 92 -16.71 7.97 -2.84
CA ILE A 92 -15.90 7.38 -1.77
C ILE A 92 -14.61 6.79 -2.33
N ALA A 93 -14.67 6.09 -3.46
CA ALA A 93 -13.50 5.52 -4.10
C ALA A 93 -12.54 6.60 -4.65
N PHE A 94 -13.08 7.66 -5.24
CA PHE A 94 -12.32 8.84 -5.64
C PHE A 94 -11.59 9.49 -4.45
N ALA A 95 -12.29 9.69 -3.33
CA ALA A 95 -11.68 10.22 -2.11
C ALA A 95 -10.55 9.32 -1.57
N LYS A 96 -10.72 7.98 -1.65
CA LYS A 96 -9.66 7.02 -1.29
C LYS A 96 -8.43 7.18 -2.19
N LEU A 97 -8.60 7.35 -3.51
CA LEU A 97 -7.50 7.57 -4.44
C LEU A 97 -6.75 8.89 -4.17
N LEU A 98 -7.45 9.96 -3.79
CA LEU A 98 -6.79 11.23 -3.43
C LEU A 98 -6.01 11.17 -2.12
N TYR A 99 -6.43 10.30 -1.20
CA TYR A 99 -5.88 10.20 0.15
C TYR A 99 -4.34 10.07 0.21
N PRO A 100 -3.68 9.11 -0.49
CA PRO A 100 -2.23 8.99 -0.45
C PRO A 100 -1.50 10.24 -0.93
N ILE A 101 -2.00 10.91 -1.97
CA ILE A 101 -1.38 12.13 -2.50
C ILE A 101 -1.52 13.28 -1.49
N LEU A 102 -2.72 13.49 -0.95
CA LEU A 102 -2.97 14.55 0.04
C LEU A 102 -2.13 14.35 1.30
N LEU A 103 -1.97 13.11 1.76
CA LEU A 103 -1.13 12.81 2.91
C LEU A 103 0.35 13.08 2.62
N LEU A 104 0.87 12.68 1.45
CA LEU A 104 2.24 12.97 1.04
C LEU A 104 2.49 14.48 0.93
N LEU A 105 1.56 15.22 0.31
CA LEU A 105 1.64 16.67 0.19
C LEU A 105 1.63 17.34 1.57
N PHE A 106 0.73 16.92 2.47
CA PHE A 106 0.70 17.43 3.85
C PHE A 106 2.07 17.30 4.52
N PHE A 107 2.71 16.13 4.46
CA PHE A 107 4.03 15.94 5.06
C PHE A 107 5.18 16.59 4.27
N ASN A 108 4.97 17.04 3.04
CA ASN A 108 5.93 17.91 2.34
C ASN A 108 5.89 19.34 2.88
N SER A 109 4.71 19.80 3.32
CA SER A 109 4.52 21.12 3.91
C SER A 109 4.77 21.15 5.43
N TYR A 110 4.41 20.06 6.12
CA TYR A 110 4.47 19.95 7.57
C TYR A 110 5.84 19.44 8.03
N HIS A 111 6.66 20.35 8.56
CA HIS A 111 8.03 20.01 8.98
C HIS A 111 8.07 19.27 10.31
N LEU A 112 8.47 18.00 10.30
CA LEU A 112 8.75 17.22 11.50
C LEU A 112 10.12 17.55 12.08
N SER A 113 10.17 17.92 13.36
CA SER A 113 11.43 18.05 14.11
C SER A 113 12.14 16.69 14.22
N LYS A 114 13.46 16.70 14.48
CA LYS A 114 14.26 15.47 14.69
C LYS A 114 13.63 14.56 15.75
N ASN A 115 13.28 15.12 16.92
CA ASN A 115 12.62 14.39 18.00
C ASN A 115 11.26 13.81 17.59
N HIS A 116 10.50 14.50 16.74
CA HIS A 116 9.24 13.97 16.22
C HIS A 116 9.47 12.81 15.24
N LYS A 117 10.49 12.88 14.38
CA LYS A 117 10.86 11.78 13.48
C LYS A 117 11.33 10.56 14.25
N ASP A 118 12.20 10.74 15.25
CA ASP A 118 12.68 9.66 16.11
C ASP A 118 11.53 8.93 16.80
N LYS A 119 10.60 9.67 17.41
CA LYS A 119 9.39 9.08 18.02
C LYS A 119 8.50 8.37 17.00
N LEU A 120 8.31 8.94 15.80
CA LEU A 120 7.52 8.34 14.73
C LEU A 120 8.08 6.97 14.32
N PHE A 121 9.40 6.91 14.12
CA PHE A 121 10.08 5.69 13.72
C PHE A 121 10.06 4.62 14.82
N LEU A 122 10.27 5.02 16.08
CA LEU A 122 10.18 4.10 17.22
C LEU A 122 8.78 3.48 17.34
N VAL A 123 7.73 4.31 17.26
CA VAL A 123 6.34 3.84 17.35
C VAL A 123 5.97 2.96 16.15
N PHE A 124 6.46 3.29 14.95
CA PHE A 124 6.29 2.45 13.77
C PHE A 124 6.89 1.06 13.96
N GLU A 125 8.15 0.96 14.42
CA GLU A 125 8.79 -0.34 14.68
C GLU A 125 8.04 -1.13 15.74
N PHE A 126 7.60 -0.47 16.80
CA PHE A 126 6.79 -1.09 17.85
C PHE A 126 5.47 -1.63 17.30
N ILE A 127 4.73 -0.86 16.49
CA ILE A 127 3.49 -1.32 15.84
C ILE A 127 3.75 -2.54 14.96
N MET A 128 4.82 -2.52 14.16
CA MET A 128 5.15 -3.64 13.28
C MET A 128 5.54 -4.89 14.07
N LEU A 129 6.29 -4.74 15.17
CA LEU A 129 6.61 -5.83 16.06
C LEU A 129 5.36 -6.40 16.73
N CYS A 130 4.48 -5.54 17.26
CA CYS A 130 3.21 -5.98 17.84
C CYS A 130 2.36 -6.74 16.82
N ASN A 131 2.21 -6.23 15.60
CA ASN A 131 1.45 -6.94 14.56
C ASN A 131 2.09 -8.30 14.22
N ALA A 132 3.42 -8.36 14.12
CA ALA A 132 4.15 -9.60 13.87
C ALA A 132 3.94 -10.64 14.98
N LEU A 133 3.93 -10.22 16.24
CA LEU A 133 3.59 -11.09 17.37
C LEU A 133 2.13 -11.58 17.28
N VAL A 134 1.19 -10.72 16.90
CA VAL A 134 -0.22 -11.12 16.68
C VAL A 134 -0.34 -12.13 15.54
N VAL A 135 0.44 -11.99 14.46
CA VAL A 135 0.51 -12.97 13.37
C VAL A 135 0.95 -14.34 13.89
N PHE A 136 2.00 -14.40 14.72
CA PHE A 136 2.45 -15.65 15.32
C PHE A 136 1.46 -16.21 16.34
N CYS A 137 0.83 -15.38 17.16
CA CYS A 137 -0.25 -15.83 18.05
C CYS A 137 -1.42 -16.42 17.26
N GLY A 138 -1.81 -15.78 16.15
CA GLY A 138 -2.81 -16.31 15.24
C GLY A 138 -2.43 -17.69 14.72
N LEU A 139 -1.18 -17.86 14.27
CA LEU A 139 -0.66 -19.13 13.77
C LEU A 139 -0.60 -20.24 14.85
N LEU A 140 -0.08 -19.92 16.04
CA LEU A 140 0.14 -20.91 17.11
C LEU A 140 -1.15 -21.37 17.77
N PHE A 141 -2.15 -20.49 17.88
CA PHE A 141 -3.42 -20.75 18.55
C PHE A 141 -4.61 -20.87 17.59
N ASP A 142 -4.38 -20.87 16.27
CA ASP A 142 -5.39 -20.89 15.21
C ASP A 142 -6.52 -19.84 15.40
N ILE A 143 -6.13 -18.61 15.76
CA ILE A 143 -7.09 -17.53 16.05
C ILE A 143 -7.61 -16.95 14.73
N LYS A 144 -8.78 -17.42 14.31
CA LYS A 144 -9.43 -17.09 13.03
C LYS A 144 -9.56 -15.58 12.71
N ILE A 145 -9.70 -14.72 13.73
CA ILE A 145 -9.77 -13.26 13.54
C ILE A 145 -8.47 -12.67 12.96
N PHE A 146 -7.34 -13.36 13.11
CA PHE A 146 -6.04 -12.93 12.59
C PHE A 146 -5.72 -13.53 11.21
N ASN A 147 -6.62 -14.33 10.64
CA ASN A 147 -6.44 -14.91 9.32
C ASN A 147 -6.43 -13.84 8.23
N THR A 148 -5.59 -14.08 7.22
CA THR A 148 -5.52 -13.27 6.00
C THR A 148 -6.74 -13.47 5.11
N TYR A 149 -7.30 -14.68 5.12
CA TYR A 149 -8.41 -15.09 4.26
C TYR A 149 -9.56 -15.62 5.11
N LEU A 150 -10.79 -15.24 4.75
CA LEU A 150 -12.01 -15.86 5.24
C LEU A 150 -12.24 -17.17 4.45
N GLY A 151 -11.56 -18.25 4.81
CA GLY A 151 -11.68 -19.54 4.12
C GLY A 151 -10.51 -20.50 4.38
N SER A 152 -10.34 -21.48 3.49
CA SER A 152 -9.36 -22.57 3.61
C SER A 152 -7.92 -22.19 3.26
N ARG A 153 -7.67 -20.94 2.84
CA ARG A 153 -6.34 -20.49 2.42
C ARG A 153 -5.49 -20.13 3.63
N PHE A 154 -4.28 -20.70 3.68
CA PHE A 154 -3.28 -20.35 4.69
C PHE A 154 -2.91 -18.87 4.64
N GLY A 155 -2.84 -18.24 5.81
CA GLY A 155 -2.27 -16.91 5.98
C GLY A 155 -2.77 -16.23 7.25
N PHE A 156 -1.89 -15.49 7.90
CA PHE A 156 -2.16 -14.66 9.07
C PHE A 156 -1.59 -13.26 8.86
N ASN A 157 -2.43 -12.23 8.91
CA ASN A 157 -2.04 -10.83 8.70
C ASN A 157 -2.21 -9.95 9.95
N GLY A 158 -2.49 -10.55 11.11
CA GLY A 158 -2.52 -9.86 12.39
C GLY A 158 -3.72 -8.92 12.51
N LEU A 159 -3.50 -7.66 12.87
CA LEU A 159 -4.55 -6.64 12.97
C LEU A 159 -4.81 -5.89 11.66
N PHE A 160 -3.99 -6.09 10.63
CA PHE A 160 -4.29 -5.54 9.30
C PHE A 160 -5.54 -6.18 8.73
N VAL A 161 -6.43 -5.33 8.21
CA VAL A 161 -7.76 -5.75 7.75
C VAL A 161 -7.68 -6.66 6.55
N SER A 162 -6.97 -6.21 5.51
CA SER A 162 -6.93 -6.88 4.21
C SER A 162 -5.58 -7.53 3.97
N SER A 163 -5.59 -8.55 3.11
CA SER A 163 -4.37 -9.21 2.63
C SER A 163 -3.46 -8.24 1.87
N ALA A 164 -4.05 -7.31 1.09
CA ALA A 164 -3.31 -6.25 0.38
C ALA A 164 -2.65 -5.26 1.35
N THR A 165 -3.38 -4.74 2.34
CA THR A 165 -2.82 -3.80 3.34
C THR A 165 -1.61 -4.41 4.02
N SER A 166 -1.75 -5.63 4.54
CA SER A 166 -0.63 -6.34 5.18
C SER A 166 0.56 -6.48 4.24
N SER A 167 0.34 -6.98 3.03
CA SER A 167 1.42 -7.23 2.06
C SER A 167 2.22 -5.97 1.76
N TYR A 168 1.54 -4.85 1.53
CA TYR A 168 2.19 -3.58 1.23
C TYR A 168 2.86 -2.95 2.45
N VAL A 169 2.23 -3.02 3.64
CA VAL A 169 2.83 -2.49 4.86
C VAL A 169 4.08 -3.28 5.25
N TYR A 170 4.06 -4.61 5.15
CA TYR A 170 5.26 -5.42 5.36
C TYR A 170 6.34 -5.13 4.32
N ALA A 171 5.99 -4.98 3.04
CA ALA A 171 6.96 -4.61 2.00
C ALA A 171 7.63 -3.26 2.30
N LEU A 172 6.86 -2.22 2.65
CA LEU A 172 7.38 -0.91 3.07
C LEU A 172 8.28 -1.04 4.32
N THR A 173 7.89 -1.89 5.27
CA THR A 173 8.66 -2.17 6.49
C THR A 173 10.00 -2.82 6.16
N LEU A 174 10.06 -3.78 5.24
CA LEU A 174 11.32 -4.41 4.86
C LEU A 174 12.29 -3.43 4.17
N ILE A 175 11.79 -2.53 3.32
CA ILE A 175 12.62 -1.46 2.73
C ILE A 175 13.18 -0.57 3.85
N TYR A 176 12.31 -0.17 4.79
CA TYR A 176 12.71 0.63 5.94
C TYR A 176 13.79 -0.07 6.79
N LEU A 177 13.59 -1.35 7.12
CA LEU A 177 14.53 -2.12 7.93
C LEU A 177 15.89 -2.28 7.23
N LEU A 178 15.89 -2.52 5.90
CA LEU A 178 17.12 -2.58 5.13
C LEU A 178 17.88 -1.25 5.14
N ALA A 179 17.15 -0.15 4.95
CA ALA A 179 17.73 1.19 4.92
C ALA A 179 18.26 1.61 6.31
N LYS A 180 17.61 1.16 7.39
CA LYS A 180 18.00 1.48 8.77
C LYS A 180 19.13 0.63 9.32
N TYR A 181 18.97 -0.68 9.27
CA TYR A 181 19.88 -1.60 9.95
C TYR A 181 20.96 -2.16 9.04
N LYS A 182 20.82 -2.03 7.71
CA LYS A 182 21.82 -2.46 6.73
C LYS A 182 22.28 -3.90 7.00
N GLU A 183 23.59 -4.14 7.17
CA GLU A 183 24.18 -5.43 7.50
C GLU A 183 23.65 -6.05 8.81
N ASP A 184 23.24 -5.22 9.77
CA ASP A 184 22.77 -5.65 11.10
C ASP A 184 21.28 -6.01 11.13
N VAL A 185 20.57 -5.96 9.99
CA VAL A 185 19.12 -6.21 9.94
C VAL A 185 18.74 -7.58 10.52
N PHE A 186 19.54 -8.62 10.28
CA PHE A 186 19.33 -9.98 10.81
C PHE A 186 19.95 -10.23 12.19
N LYS A 187 20.69 -9.26 12.75
CA LYS A 187 21.25 -9.39 14.13
C LYS A 187 20.26 -8.94 15.19
N ASN A 188 19.26 -8.15 14.81
CA ASN A 188 18.26 -7.59 15.71
C ASN A 188 17.02 -8.50 15.80
N ILE A 189 16.74 -9.03 17.00
CA ILE A 189 15.65 -10.00 17.24
C ILE A 189 14.27 -9.45 16.80
N PRO A 190 13.84 -8.23 17.19
CA PRO A 190 12.66 -7.58 16.64
C PRO A 190 12.53 -7.64 15.12
N ASN A 191 13.61 -7.41 14.38
CA ASN A 191 13.60 -7.45 12.92
C ASN A 191 13.37 -8.87 12.41
N LEU A 192 14.00 -9.87 13.05
CA LEU A 192 13.79 -11.29 12.72
C LEU A 192 12.33 -11.71 12.93
N ILE A 193 11.68 -11.24 13.99
CA ILE A 193 10.26 -11.50 14.26
C ILE A 193 9.40 -10.87 13.16
N ILE A 194 9.66 -9.61 12.78
CA ILE A 194 8.93 -8.92 11.70
C ILE A 194 9.11 -9.65 10.36
N ILE A 195 10.36 -9.94 9.97
CA ILE A 195 10.69 -10.66 8.72
C ILE A 195 10.05 -12.05 8.72
N GLY A 196 10.16 -12.78 9.84
CA GLY A 196 9.57 -14.09 10.05
C GLY A 196 8.07 -14.09 9.85
N SER A 197 7.36 -13.10 10.42
CA SER A 197 5.91 -13.01 10.28
C SER A 197 5.44 -12.79 8.84
N MET A 198 6.27 -12.23 7.96
CA MET A 198 5.92 -12.05 6.55
C MET A 198 5.79 -13.38 5.80
N PHE A 199 6.49 -14.44 6.23
CA PHE A 199 6.28 -15.81 5.71
C PHE A 199 4.89 -16.35 6.04
N CYS A 200 4.29 -15.88 7.14
CA CYS A 200 2.98 -16.31 7.60
C CYS A 200 1.83 -15.54 6.94
N VAL A 201 2.08 -14.43 6.22
CA VAL A 201 1.01 -13.58 5.64
C VAL A 201 0.21 -14.32 4.57
N GLY A 202 0.79 -15.27 3.84
CA GLY A 202 0.04 -16.14 2.91
C GLY A 202 -0.29 -15.53 1.55
N THR A 203 0.35 -14.41 1.17
CA THR A 203 0.08 -13.71 -0.10
C THR A 203 1.25 -13.84 -1.08
N LYS A 204 0.93 -13.94 -2.39
CA LYS A 204 1.94 -13.95 -3.46
C LYS A 204 2.84 -12.72 -3.42
N VAL A 205 2.24 -11.55 -3.13
CA VAL A 205 2.96 -10.27 -3.02
C VAL A 205 3.97 -10.33 -1.89
N SER A 206 3.59 -10.81 -0.70
CA SER A 206 4.53 -10.92 0.42
C SER A 206 5.69 -11.85 0.10
N TYR A 207 5.43 -13.01 -0.52
CA TYR A 207 6.49 -13.95 -0.87
C TYR A 207 7.44 -13.43 -1.95
N LEU A 208 6.90 -12.81 -2.99
CA LEU A 208 7.70 -12.18 -4.05
C LEU A 208 8.60 -11.07 -3.46
N PHE A 209 8.02 -10.20 -2.64
CA PHE A 209 8.75 -9.08 -2.07
C PHE A 209 9.81 -9.53 -1.05
N LEU A 210 9.48 -10.50 -0.20
CA LEU A 210 10.41 -11.09 0.76
C LEU A 210 11.58 -11.79 0.07
N GLY A 211 11.32 -12.55 -1.00
CA GLY A 211 12.37 -13.17 -1.82
C GLY A 211 13.31 -12.13 -2.44
N CYS A 212 12.78 -11.03 -2.96
CA CYS A 212 13.60 -9.93 -3.48
C CYS A 212 14.39 -9.21 -2.38
N PHE A 213 13.77 -8.93 -1.23
CA PHE A 213 14.46 -8.36 -0.07
C PHE A 213 15.64 -9.23 0.39
N LEU A 214 15.43 -10.54 0.54
CA LEU A 214 16.49 -11.48 0.91
C LEU A 214 17.60 -11.51 -0.15
N THR A 215 17.22 -11.54 -1.44
CA THR A 215 18.16 -11.45 -2.56
C THR A 215 19.04 -10.20 -2.43
N VAL A 216 18.43 -9.02 -2.33
CA VAL A 216 19.14 -7.76 -2.19
C VAL A 216 20.06 -7.76 -0.95
N TYR A 217 19.58 -8.28 0.18
CA TYR A 217 20.39 -8.39 1.40
C TYR A 217 21.61 -9.29 1.20
N PHE A 218 21.41 -10.51 0.71
CA PHE A 218 22.50 -11.46 0.50
C PHE A 218 23.53 -10.95 -0.50
N PHE A 219 23.08 -10.36 -1.61
CA PHE A 219 23.97 -9.78 -2.63
C PHE A 219 24.83 -8.63 -2.10
N LYS A 220 24.28 -7.80 -1.20
CA LYS A 220 24.94 -6.58 -0.72
C LYS A 220 25.77 -6.79 0.54
N TYR A 221 25.21 -7.45 1.54
CA TYR A 221 25.75 -7.43 2.91
C TYR A 221 26.39 -8.75 3.34
N THR A 222 26.30 -9.81 2.55
CA THR A 222 26.96 -11.08 2.86
C THR A 222 28.17 -11.34 1.98
N LYS A 223 29.14 -12.10 2.50
CA LYS A 223 30.34 -12.51 1.76
C LYS A 223 30.11 -13.77 0.91
N ILE A 224 28.88 -14.25 0.81
CA ILE A 224 28.54 -15.47 0.05
C ILE A 224 28.82 -15.19 -1.44
N ASN A 225 29.31 -16.20 -2.15
CA ASN A 225 29.57 -16.10 -3.58
C ASN A 225 28.29 -15.68 -4.33
N ARG A 226 28.34 -14.53 -5.02
CA ARG A 226 27.21 -13.96 -5.76
C ARG A 226 26.66 -14.92 -6.82
N LYS A 227 27.52 -15.73 -7.45
CA LYS A 227 27.09 -16.75 -8.42
C LYS A 227 26.25 -17.86 -7.75
N LEU A 228 26.63 -18.26 -6.53
CA LEU A 228 25.91 -19.25 -5.74
C LEU A 228 24.57 -18.71 -5.23
N ILE A 229 24.53 -17.45 -4.79
CA ILE A 229 23.27 -16.79 -4.41
C ILE A 229 22.33 -16.74 -5.63
N ALA A 230 22.83 -16.26 -6.77
CA ALA A 230 22.06 -16.19 -8.01
C ALA A 230 21.53 -17.57 -8.44
N SER A 231 22.37 -18.60 -8.47
CA SER A 231 21.96 -19.95 -8.87
C SER A 231 20.96 -20.56 -7.90
N SER A 232 21.14 -20.34 -6.58
CA SER A 232 20.22 -20.83 -5.55
C SER A 232 18.85 -20.16 -5.68
N ILE A 233 18.81 -18.84 -5.89
CA ILE A 233 17.56 -18.10 -6.07
C ILE A 233 16.85 -18.55 -7.35
N ILE A 234 17.57 -18.70 -8.47
CA ILE A 234 16.98 -19.17 -9.73
C ILE A 234 16.43 -20.58 -9.54
N GLY A 235 17.22 -21.48 -8.94
CA GLY A 235 16.80 -22.86 -8.65
C GLY A 235 15.56 -22.93 -7.76
N LEU A 236 15.56 -22.21 -6.64
CA LEU A 236 14.41 -22.11 -5.73
C LEU A 236 13.19 -21.49 -6.40
N SER A 237 13.38 -20.46 -7.23
CA SER A 237 12.28 -19.79 -7.94
C SER A 237 11.65 -20.72 -8.98
N VAL A 238 12.47 -21.41 -9.78
CA VAL A 238 12.00 -22.40 -10.76
C VAL A 238 11.28 -23.55 -10.06
N PHE A 239 11.85 -24.07 -8.96
CA PHE A 239 11.23 -25.11 -8.16
C PHE A 239 9.88 -24.65 -7.58
N ALA A 240 9.82 -23.46 -6.98
CA ALA A 240 8.59 -22.91 -6.43
C ALA A 240 7.53 -22.70 -7.51
N VAL A 241 7.90 -22.11 -8.66
CA VAL A 241 6.99 -21.94 -9.80
C VAL A 241 6.45 -23.28 -10.27
N TYR A 242 7.32 -24.28 -10.41
CA TYR A 242 6.92 -25.63 -10.79
C TYR A 242 5.94 -26.24 -9.78
N VAL A 243 6.27 -26.21 -8.49
CA VAL A 243 5.44 -26.79 -7.43
C VAL A 243 4.06 -26.11 -7.36
N PHE A 244 4.02 -24.78 -7.28
CA PHE A 244 2.77 -24.04 -7.09
C PHE A 244 1.90 -23.98 -8.34
N PHE A 245 2.47 -23.81 -9.53
CA PHE A 245 1.68 -23.64 -10.75
C PHE A 245 1.45 -24.94 -11.51
N PHE A 246 2.30 -25.96 -11.35
CA PHE A 246 2.24 -27.18 -12.18
C PHE A 246 2.01 -28.47 -11.41
N LYS A 247 2.12 -28.48 -10.07
CA LYS A 247 1.91 -29.71 -9.27
C LYS A 247 0.76 -29.63 -8.28
N PHE A 248 0.73 -28.63 -7.40
CA PHE A 248 -0.17 -28.64 -6.25
C PHE A 248 -0.95 -27.34 -6.06
N GLY A 249 -2.15 -27.48 -5.49
CA GLY A 249 -2.95 -26.40 -4.94
C GLY A 249 -3.73 -25.59 -5.97
N ILE A 250 -4.45 -24.60 -5.44
CA ILE A 250 -5.42 -23.79 -6.18
C ILE A 250 -4.83 -23.10 -7.42
N PHE A 251 -3.53 -22.78 -7.44
CA PHE A 251 -2.91 -22.15 -8.61
C PHE A 251 -2.71 -23.10 -9.79
N ASN A 252 -2.48 -24.38 -9.55
CA ASN A 252 -2.46 -25.38 -10.63
C ASN A 252 -3.88 -25.61 -11.16
N GLU A 253 -4.89 -25.65 -10.29
CA GLU A 253 -6.29 -25.78 -10.70
C GLU A 253 -6.72 -24.61 -11.61
N ILE A 254 -6.45 -23.37 -11.20
CA ILE A 254 -6.71 -22.17 -12.02
C ILE A 254 -5.92 -22.23 -13.32
N ARG A 255 -4.64 -22.64 -13.28
CA ARG A 255 -3.82 -22.75 -14.50
C ARG A 255 -4.39 -23.75 -15.49
N GLN A 256 -4.85 -24.91 -15.02
CA GLN A 256 -5.42 -25.95 -15.87
C GLN A 256 -6.76 -25.52 -16.47
N LYS A 257 -7.57 -24.78 -15.71
CA LYS A 257 -8.92 -24.39 -16.11
C LYS A 257 -8.92 -23.12 -16.99
N ASP A 258 -8.25 -22.07 -16.52
CA ASP A 258 -8.39 -20.72 -17.05
C ASP A 258 -7.05 -20.17 -17.64
N GLY A 259 -5.93 -20.82 -17.31
CA GLY A 259 -4.63 -20.55 -17.92
C GLY A 259 -3.58 -19.95 -16.97
N LEU A 260 -2.33 -19.89 -17.43
CA LEU A 260 -1.20 -19.44 -16.60
C LEU A 260 -1.32 -17.96 -16.21
N LEU A 261 -1.82 -17.11 -17.12
CA LEU A 261 -1.99 -15.69 -16.85
C LEU A 261 -3.00 -15.45 -15.72
N SER A 262 -4.15 -16.12 -15.76
CA SER A 262 -5.21 -16.03 -14.77
C SER A 262 -4.79 -16.58 -13.43
N SER A 263 -4.02 -17.67 -13.43
CA SER A 263 -3.39 -18.18 -12.21
C SER A 263 -2.38 -17.20 -11.63
N LEU A 264 -1.56 -16.53 -12.45
CA LEU A 264 -0.57 -15.55 -11.99
C LEU A 264 -1.26 -14.29 -11.42
N MET A 265 -2.14 -13.69 -12.22
CA MET A 265 -2.87 -12.46 -11.90
C MET A 265 -4.01 -12.67 -10.91
N SER A 266 -4.33 -13.92 -10.56
CA SER A 266 -5.43 -14.29 -9.67
C SER A 266 -6.77 -13.72 -10.19
N TYR A 267 -7.10 -14.05 -11.43
CA TYR A 267 -8.34 -13.68 -12.13
C TYR A 267 -8.50 -12.20 -12.51
N ARG A 268 -7.51 -11.34 -12.27
CA ARG A 268 -7.62 -9.90 -12.59
C ARG A 268 -7.66 -9.60 -14.08
N ASP A 269 -6.99 -10.42 -14.88
CA ASP A 269 -7.07 -10.44 -16.33
C ASP A 269 -8.49 -10.75 -16.81
N GLU A 270 -9.15 -11.77 -16.23
CA GLU A 270 -10.55 -12.07 -16.51
C GLU A 270 -11.48 -10.93 -16.07
N LEU A 271 -11.31 -10.39 -14.86
CA LEU A 271 -12.09 -9.23 -14.40
C LEU A 271 -11.97 -8.03 -15.36
N PHE A 272 -10.77 -7.81 -15.89
CA PHE A 272 -10.56 -6.76 -16.89
C PHE A 272 -11.32 -7.06 -18.19
N LEU A 273 -11.19 -8.27 -18.74
CA LEU A 273 -11.76 -8.66 -20.03
C LEU A 273 -13.28 -8.82 -19.99
N GLU A 274 -13.82 -9.32 -18.88
CA GLU A 274 -15.24 -9.65 -18.73
C GLU A 274 -16.07 -8.52 -18.14
N ARG A 275 -15.45 -7.59 -17.39
CA ARG A 275 -16.19 -6.54 -16.67
C ARG A 275 -15.74 -5.14 -17.06
N THR A 276 -14.45 -4.83 -16.88
CA THR A 276 -13.96 -3.46 -17.08
C THR A 276 -14.02 -3.04 -18.54
N LEU A 277 -13.50 -3.88 -19.43
CA LEU A 277 -13.41 -3.56 -20.85
C LEU A 277 -14.80 -3.48 -21.54
N PRO A 278 -15.75 -4.40 -21.29
CA PRO A 278 -17.12 -4.27 -21.82
C PRO A 278 -17.81 -3.00 -21.32
N TYR A 279 -17.71 -2.68 -20.02
CA TYR A 279 -18.26 -1.44 -19.48
C TYR A 279 -17.68 -0.21 -20.18
N ILE A 280 -16.37 -0.17 -20.41
CA ILE A 280 -15.72 0.93 -21.13
C ILE A 280 -16.30 1.04 -22.54
N LYS A 281 -16.39 -0.07 -23.28
CA LYS A 281 -16.90 -0.07 -24.66
C LYS A 281 -18.35 0.39 -24.76
N GLU A 282 -19.18 0.03 -23.79
CA GLU A 282 -20.62 0.33 -23.81
C GLU A 282 -20.95 1.74 -23.30
N HIS A 283 -20.17 2.26 -22.34
CA HIS A 283 -20.53 3.48 -21.62
C HIS A 283 -19.58 4.67 -21.82
N TRP A 284 -18.37 4.46 -22.34
CA TRP A 284 -17.42 5.56 -22.51
C TRP A 284 -17.58 6.27 -23.86
N SER A 285 -17.75 7.58 -23.77
CA SER A 285 -17.55 8.49 -24.90
C SER A 285 -16.06 8.86 -25.05
N THR A 286 -15.70 9.59 -26.11
CA THR A 286 -14.35 10.15 -26.30
C THR A 286 -13.86 10.96 -25.10
N LEU A 287 -14.75 11.66 -24.39
CA LEU A 287 -14.40 12.41 -23.18
C LEU A 287 -13.99 11.48 -22.04
N ASN A 288 -14.64 10.32 -21.88
CA ASN A 288 -14.31 9.35 -20.84
C ASN A 288 -12.94 8.70 -21.07
N TYR A 289 -12.53 8.46 -22.32
CA TYR A 289 -11.16 7.99 -22.57
C TYR A 289 -10.10 8.98 -22.06
N MET A 290 -10.39 10.28 -22.09
CA MET A 290 -9.48 11.33 -21.62
C MET A 290 -9.55 11.57 -20.12
N PHE A 291 -10.75 11.52 -19.54
CA PHE A 291 -11.02 11.97 -18.16
C PHE A 291 -11.59 10.91 -17.22
N GLY A 292 -11.86 9.70 -17.72
CA GLY A 292 -12.33 8.53 -16.97
C GLY A 292 -13.85 8.50 -16.82
N GLY A 293 -14.33 7.61 -15.97
CA GLY A 293 -15.75 7.54 -15.61
C GLY A 293 -16.16 6.17 -15.11
N VAL A 294 -16.64 6.12 -13.86
CA VAL A 294 -17.11 4.91 -13.20
C VAL A 294 -18.46 5.15 -12.53
N SER A 295 -19.48 4.42 -12.93
CA SER A 295 -20.80 4.43 -12.26
C SER A 295 -20.97 3.27 -11.28
N ASP A 296 -20.33 2.14 -11.56
CA ASP A 296 -20.40 0.91 -10.78
C ASP A 296 -18.97 0.46 -10.40
N LEU A 297 -18.70 0.24 -9.11
CA LEU A 297 -17.38 -0.21 -8.65
C LEU A 297 -17.14 -1.71 -8.87
N THR A 298 -18.18 -2.49 -9.14
CA THR A 298 -18.06 -3.94 -9.36
C THR A 298 -17.41 -4.30 -10.70
N THR A 299 -17.35 -3.34 -11.61
CA THR A 299 -16.73 -3.46 -12.95
C THR A 299 -15.22 -3.24 -12.93
N LYS A 300 -14.62 -2.93 -11.77
CA LYS A 300 -13.17 -2.73 -11.64
C LYS A 300 -12.37 -3.99 -11.97
N SER A 301 -11.20 -3.79 -12.56
CA SER A 301 -10.27 -4.86 -12.94
C SER A 301 -9.48 -5.39 -11.74
N GLN A 302 -9.35 -4.58 -10.68
CA GLN A 302 -8.45 -4.80 -9.56
C GLN A 302 -6.96 -4.79 -9.94
N ILE A 303 -6.62 -4.26 -11.11
CA ILE A 303 -5.27 -3.92 -11.56
C ILE A 303 -5.12 -2.41 -11.34
N GLU A 304 -4.24 -1.98 -10.42
CA GLU A 304 -4.18 -0.56 -10.02
C GLU A 304 -3.91 0.36 -11.21
N PHE A 305 -3.04 -0.07 -12.13
CA PHE A 305 -2.76 0.69 -13.35
C PHE A 305 -4.06 1.02 -14.08
N ILE A 306 -4.82 -0.02 -14.44
CA ILE A 306 -6.08 0.08 -15.19
C ILE A 306 -7.12 0.82 -14.37
N ASP A 307 -7.24 0.54 -13.07
CA ASP A 307 -8.25 1.16 -12.21
C ASP A 307 -8.01 2.67 -12.07
N VAL A 308 -6.76 3.16 -12.03
CA VAL A 308 -6.48 4.60 -12.05
C VAL A 308 -6.94 5.24 -13.36
N PHE A 309 -6.68 4.61 -14.51
CA PHE A 309 -7.23 5.09 -15.80
C PHE A 309 -8.75 4.99 -15.86
N TYR A 310 -9.34 3.97 -15.25
CA TYR A 310 -10.79 3.81 -15.20
C TYR A 310 -11.47 4.97 -14.46
N PHE A 311 -10.83 5.50 -13.41
CA PHE A 311 -11.33 6.65 -12.65
C PHE A 311 -11.03 8.00 -13.32
N PHE A 312 -9.85 8.16 -13.93
CA PHE A 312 -9.33 9.47 -14.32
C PHE A 312 -9.03 9.65 -15.81
N GLY A 313 -9.17 8.59 -16.62
CA GLY A 313 -8.82 8.58 -18.04
C GLY A 313 -7.32 8.76 -18.27
N LEU A 314 -6.92 8.93 -19.52
CA LEU A 314 -5.50 9.07 -19.89
C LEU A 314 -4.85 10.32 -19.27
N VAL A 315 -5.52 11.47 -19.36
CA VAL A 315 -4.96 12.75 -18.89
C VAL A 315 -4.92 12.79 -17.36
N GLY A 316 -6.06 12.50 -16.72
CA GLY A 316 -6.13 12.51 -15.27
C GLY A 316 -5.28 11.39 -14.65
N GLY A 317 -5.22 10.20 -15.27
CA GLY A 317 -4.38 9.10 -14.81
C GLY A 317 -2.90 9.43 -14.89
N GLY A 318 -2.44 10.03 -16.00
CA GLY A 318 -1.07 10.54 -16.12
C GLY A 318 -0.73 11.61 -15.08
N LEU A 319 -1.65 12.56 -14.86
CA LEU A 319 -1.51 13.58 -13.82
C LEU A 319 -1.45 12.95 -12.42
N TYR A 320 -2.26 11.93 -12.15
CA TYR A 320 -2.31 11.24 -10.86
C TYR A 320 -0.94 10.61 -10.54
N TYR A 321 -0.38 9.84 -11.47
CA TYR A 321 0.94 9.23 -11.29
C TYR A 321 2.04 10.27 -11.16
N TYR A 322 2.03 11.32 -12.00
CA TYR A 322 2.98 12.43 -11.88
C TYR A 322 2.97 13.06 -10.48
N LEU A 323 1.78 13.39 -9.96
CA LEU A 323 1.64 14.01 -8.65
C LEU A 323 2.06 13.08 -7.52
N PHE A 324 1.65 11.81 -7.59
CA PHE A 324 2.04 10.81 -6.61
C PHE A 324 3.56 10.65 -6.56
N PHE A 325 4.22 10.41 -7.69
CA PHE A 325 5.67 10.24 -7.75
C PHE A 325 6.42 11.52 -7.37
N LYS A 326 5.96 12.70 -7.79
CA LYS A 326 6.55 13.98 -7.39
C LYS A 326 6.42 14.24 -5.88
N ALA A 327 5.29 13.88 -5.28
CA ALA A 327 5.07 14.05 -3.84
C ALA A 327 5.86 13.03 -3.00
N PHE A 328 6.13 11.85 -3.56
CA PHE A 328 6.90 10.80 -2.91
C PHE A 328 8.42 10.99 -3.11
N LEU A 329 8.93 11.08 -4.34
CA LEU A 329 10.35 11.06 -4.72
C LEU A 329 11.04 12.43 -4.57
N GLY A 330 11.10 12.93 -3.34
CA GLY A 330 11.81 14.17 -2.99
C GLY A 330 13.21 13.98 -2.40
N PHE A 331 13.85 12.84 -2.66
CA PHE A 331 15.10 12.42 -2.02
C PHE A 331 15.94 11.54 -2.96
N LYS A 332 17.27 11.55 -2.80
CA LYS A 332 18.17 10.61 -3.49
C LYS A 332 18.11 9.24 -2.84
N MET A 333 17.95 8.23 -3.68
CA MET A 333 17.84 6.83 -3.24
C MET A 333 19.14 6.09 -3.45
N GLU A 334 19.50 5.34 -2.42
CA GLU A 334 20.53 4.32 -2.52
C GLU A 334 20.04 3.17 -3.43
N ILE A 335 20.92 2.64 -4.29
CA ILE A 335 20.53 1.74 -5.40
C ILE A 335 19.73 0.53 -4.93
N HIS A 336 20.07 -0.06 -3.78
CA HIS A 336 19.38 -1.24 -3.27
C HIS A 336 17.97 -0.92 -2.75
N SER A 337 17.78 0.26 -2.15
CA SER A 337 16.46 0.76 -1.80
C SER A 337 15.64 1.11 -3.04
N ALA A 338 16.29 1.64 -4.09
CA ALA A 338 15.65 1.94 -5.37
C ALA A 338 15.17 0.66 -6.08
N VAL A 339 15.96 -0.42 -6.09
CA VAL A 339 15.54 -1.72 -6.64
C VAL A 339 14.29 -2.25 -5.94
N LEU A 340 14.26 -2.24 -4.61
CA LEU A 340 13.10 -2.70 -3.84
C LEU A 340 11.87 -1.82 -4.04
N LEU A 341 12.04 -0.50 -4.09
CA LEU A 341 10.94 0.44 -4.38
C LEU A 341 10.40 0.25 -5.79
N SER A 342 11.27 0.08 -6.79
CA SER A 342 10.86 -0.19 -8.18
C SER A 342 10.05 -1.49 -8.26
N LEU A 343 10.49 -2.56 -7.60
CA LEU A 343 9.71 -3.79 -7.52
C LEU A 343 8.37 -3.58 -6.82
N LEU A 344 8.35 -2.87 -5.68
CA LEU A 344 7.11 -2.54 -4.98
C LEU A 344 6.13 -1.83 -5.92
N PHE A 345 6.59 -0.82 -6.67
CA PHE A 345 5.73 -0.08 -7.59
C PHE A 345 5.22 -0.94 -8.75
N ILE A 346 6.05 -1.82 -9.32
CA ILE A 346 5.58 -2.79 -10.32
C ILE A 346 4.46 -3.67 -9.74
N ILE A 347 4.64 -4.17 -8.52
CA ILE A 347 3.62 -4.97 -7.85
C ILE A 347 2.35 -4.14 -7.58
N VAL A 348 2.49 -2.89 -7.15
CA VAL A 348 1.36 -1.97 -6.94
C VAL A 348 0.54 -1.85 -8.22
N LEU A 349 1.19 -1.57 -9.34
CA LEU A 349 0.52 -1.39 -10.63
C LEU A 349 -0.25 -2.64 -11.09
N LEU A 350 0.21 -3.84 -10.72
CA LEU A 350 -0.37 -5.12 -11.16
C LEU A 350 -1.37 -5.74 -10.17
N ALA A 351 -1.13 -5.62 -8.86
CA ALA A 351 -1.88 -6.35 -7.83
C ALA A 351 -3.06 -5.57 -7.22
N GLY A 352 -3.12 -4.26 -7.43
CA GLY A 352 -4.27 -3.45 -7.03
C GLY A 352 -4.37 -3.13 -5.55
N ASN A 353 -5.30 -2.21 -5.24
CA ASN A 353 -5.70 -1.74 -3.93
C ASN A 353 -4.67 -0.92 -3.11
N PHE A 354 -3.47 -0.68 -3.61
CA PHE A 354 -2.47 0.12 -2.88
C PHE A 354 -2.97 1.56 -2.66
N PHE A 355 -3.46 2.22 -3.71
CA PHE A 355 -3.98 3.59 -3.59
C PHE A 355 -5.38 3.62 -2.99
N SER A 356 -6.13 2.52 -3.10
CA SER A 356 -7.50 2.42 -2.59
C SER A 356 -7.57 2.21 -1.07
N TYR A 357 -6.47 1.88 -0.39
CA TYR A 357 -6.41 1.71 1.07
C TYR A 357 -5.68 2.86 1.77
N PRO A 358 -6.41 3.82 2.36
CA PRO A 358 -5.85 4.99 3.05
C PRO A 358 -4.79 4.67 4.12
N SER A 359 -4.91 3.52 4.79
CA SER A 359 -3.99 3.13 5.86
C SER A 359 -2.59 2.84 5.34
N ILE A 360 -2.42 2.39 4.09
CA ILE A 360 -1.08 2.15 3.51
C ILE A 360 -0.31 3.47 3.38
N ALA A 361 -1.01 4.57 3.15
CA ALA A 361 -0.40 5.87 2.91
C ALA A 361 0.47 6.37 4.07
N ILE A 362 0.08 6.12 5.34
CA ILE A 362 0.90 6.56 6.48
C ILE A 362 2.22 5.79 6.57
N TYR A 363 2.22 4.49 6.22
CA TYR A 363 3.44 3.69 6.16
C TYR A 363 4.34 4.12 5.01
N LEU A 364 3.76 4.53 3.88
CA LEU A 364 4.50 5.11 2.77
C LEU A 364 5.17 6.44 3.17
N VAL A 365 4.47 7.30 3.91
CA VAL A 365 5.04 8.54 4.48
C VAL A 365 6.19 8.23 5.42
N ILE A 366 6.06 7.24 6.31
CA ILE A 366 7.12 6.86 7.25
C ILE A 366 8.37 6.42 6.51
N LEU A 367 8.23 5.56 5.49
CA LEU A 367 9.35 5.16 4.64
C LEU A 367 10.00 6.37 3.98
N ARG A 368 9.21 7.27 3.39
CA ARG A 368 9.70 8.49 2.74
C ARG A 368 10.48 9.37 3.71
N GLU A 369 9.93 9.66 4.88
CA GLU A 369 10.58 10.51 5.89
C GLU A 369 11.88 9.89 6.41
N TYR A 370 11.93 8.56 6.49
CA TYR A 370 13.15 7.84 6.84
C TYR A 370 14.23 7.97 5.76
N LEU A 371 13.87 7.71 4.49
CA LEU A 371 14.82 7.79 3.38
C LEU A 371 15.34 9.22 3.17
N LYS A 372 14.47 10.23 3.29
CA LYS A 372 14.85 11.64 3.24
C LYS A 372 15.81 12.04 4.37
N ARG A 373 15.61 11.52 5.58
CA ARG A 373 16.55 11.74 6.70
C ARG A 373 17.89 11.05 6.46
N ASN A 374 17.87 9.82 5.94
CA ASN A 374 19.09 9.07 5.68
C ASN A 374 19.97 9.77 4.65
N GLU A 375 19.38 10.34 3.60
CA GLU A 375 20.09 11.19 2.63
C GLU A 375 20.72 12.42 3.32
N GLN A 376 19.97 13.14 4.15
CA GLN A 376 20.49 14.32 4.86
C GLN A 376 21.71 13.99 5.73
N ASN A 377 21.69 12.84 6.41
CA ASN A 377 22.80 12.38 7.24
C ASN A 377 24.04 11.93 6.44
N GLN A 378 23.93 11.66 5.13
CA GLN A 378 25.09 11.30 4.29
C GLN A 378 25.93 12.51 3.88
N TYR A 379 25.37 13.72 4.02
CA TYR A 379 26.02 14.98 3.62
C TYR A 379 26.42 15.87 4.82
N THR A 380 26.22 15.40 6.04
CA THR A 380 26.66 16.02 7.32
C THR A 380 27.64 15.10 8.00
#